data_AF-A0A7L3M5C1-F1
#
_entry.id   AF-A0A7L3M5C1-F1
#
_cell.length_a   1.000
_cell.length_b   1.000
_cell.length_c   1.000
_cell.angle_alpha   90.00
_cell.angle_beta   90.00
_cell.angle_gamma   90.00
#
_symmetry.space_group_name_H-M   'P 1'
#
loop_
_entity.id
_entity.type
_entity.pdbx_description
1 polymer ?
#
loop_
_entity_poly.entity_id
_entity_poly.type
_entity_poly.pdbx_seq_one_letter_code
_entity_poly.pdbx_strand_id
1 'polypeptide(L)'
;KDHHLPFLQHKISLFLLQNPFDAKHPLYVKVVDSVRGSPAPNVPVKLYKEAADGSWELLNSKQTNEKGGLPELTTKEQFVAGLYKLELDTASYWKSLGLNPFHHHADV
;
A
#
# COMPACT_ATOMS: atom_id res chain seq x y z
N LYS A 1 -5.24 -32.30 -14.21
CA LYS A 1 -6.14 -31.80 -13.14
C LYS A 1 -5.59 -30.46 -12.68
N ASP A 2 -6.23 -29.43 -13.21
CA ASP A 2 -6.21 -28.01 -12.84
C ASP A 2 -4.87 -27.27 -12.85
N HIS A 3 -4.45 -26.89 -14.05
CA HIS A 3 -3.51 -25.79 -14.32
C HIS A 3 -4.24 -24.43 -14.29
N HIS A 4 -4.98 -24.13 -13.24
CA HIS A 4 -5.68 -22.85 -13.09
C HIS A 4 -4.77 -21.82 -12.40
N LEU A 5 -3.99 -21.10 -13.22
CA LEU A 5 -3.57 -19.70 -13.05
C LEU A 5 -2.98 -19.29 -11.67
N PRO A 6 -1.65 -19.46 -11.45
CA PRO A 6 -0.97 -18.91 -10.25
C PRO A 6 -1.10 -17.39 -10.11
N PHE A 7 -1.47 -16.69 -11.19
CA PHE A 7 -1.68 -15.24 -11.23
C PHE A 7 -2.91 -14.75 -10.45
N LEU A 8 -3.89 -15.60 -10.20
CA LEU A 8 -5.10 -15.22 -9.45
C LEU A 8 -4.91 -15.30 -7.93
N GLN A 9 -3.84 -15.93 -7.44
CA GLN A 9 -3.57 -16.10 -6.00
C GLN A 9 -2.92 -14.86 -5.33
N HIS A 10 -2.51 -13.85 -6.11
CA HIS A 10 -1.68 -12.75 -5.62
C HIS A 10 -2.14 -11.37 -6.07
N LYS A 11 -3.45 -11.11 -6.04
CA LYS A 11 -4.01 -9.80 -6.43
C LYS A 11 -4.34 -8.97 -5.19
N ILE A 12 -3.49 -7.98 -4.94
CA ILE A 12 -3.80 -6.86 -4.06
C ILE A 12 -4.22 -5.68 -4.94
N SER A 13 -5.36 -5.09 -4.62
CA SER A 13 -5.82 -3.85 -5.25
C SER A 13 -5.50 -2.69 -4.31
N LEU A 14 -4.79 -1.69 -4.83
CA LEU A 14 -4.52 -0.42 -4.15
C LEU A 14 -5.45 0.66 -4.69
N PHE A 15 -6.16 1.34 -3.80
CA PHE A 15 -6.91 2.54 -4.13
C PHE A 15 -6.26 3.72 -3.41
N LEU A 16 -5.82 4.70 -4.21
CA LEU A 16 -5.43 6.02 -3.73
C LEU A 16 -6.63 6.94 -3.89
N LEU A 17 -7.13 7.41 -2.75
CA LEU A 17 -8.24 8.34 -2.72
C LEU A 17 -7.74 9.63 -2.06
N GLN A 18 -7.90 10.76 -2.75
CA GLN A 18 -7.98 12.02 -2.04
C GLN A 18 -9.26 11.96 -1.22
N ASN A 19 -9.17 12.14 0.11
CA ASN A 19 -10.35 12.20 0.94
C ASN A 19 -10.80 13.67 1.04
N PRO A 20 -11.77 14.14 0.23
CA PRO A 20 -12.17 15.54 0.23
C PRO A 20 -12.81 15.99 1.56
N PHE A 21 -13.12 15.03 2.45
CA PHE A 21 -13.78 15.26 3.73
C PHE A 21 -12.84 15.31 4.93
N ASP A 22 -11.54 15.01 4.74
CA ASP A 22 -10.56 15.10 5.82
C ASP A 22 -9.30 15.82 5.36
N ALA A 23 -9.38 17.15 5.39
CA ALA A 23 -8.27 18.03 5.01
C ALA A 23 -7.02 17.87 5.89
N LYS A 24 -7.09 17.12 7.02
CA LYS A 24 -5.92 16.81 7.84
C LYS A 24 -5.07 15.68 7.25
N HIS A 25 -5.69 14.78 6.46
CA HIS A 25 -5.06 13.57 5.95
C HIS A 25 -5.14 13.53 4.41
N PRO A 26 -4.24 14.22 3.71
CA PRO A 26 -4.35 14.48 2.27
C PRO A 26 -4.12 13.24 1.40
N LEU A 27 -3.57 12.16 1.97
CA LEU A 27 -3.33 10.88 1.31
C LEU A 27 -3.98 9.76 2.12
N TYR A 28 -4.85 8.98 1.45
CA TYR A 28 -5.45 7.78 2.00
C TYR A 28 -5.10 6.56 1.16
N VAL A 29 -4.67 5.50 1.84
CA VAL A 29 -4.33 4.21 1.24
C VAL A 29 -5.37 3.18 1.68
N LYS A 30 -5.93 2.46 0.70
CA LYS A 30 -6.81 1.30 0.92
C LYS A 30 -6.28 0.09 0.18
N VAL A 31 -6.09 -1.00 0.90
CA VAL A 31 -5.57 -2.26 0.40
C VAL A 31 -6.64 -3.34 0.52
N VAL A 32 -6.95 -3.99 -0.60
CA VAL A 32 -7.96 -5.04 -0.69
C VAL A 32 -7.32 -6.31 -1.24
N ASP A 33 -7.52 -7.40 -0.53
CA ASP A 33 -7.24 -8.75 -1.02
C ASP A 33 -8.34 -9.14 -2.00
N SER A 34 -8.01 -9.15 -3.28
CA SER A 34 -8.98 -9.43 -4.34
C SER A 34 -9.24 -10.93 -4.52
N VAL A 35 -8.43 -11.79 -3.88
CA VAL A 35 -8.60 -13.24 -3.89
C VAL A 35 -9.67 -13.65 -2.89
N ARG A 36 -9.63 -13.05 -1.69
CA ARG A 36 -10.59 -13.30 -0.61
C ARG A 36 -11.79 -12.34 -0.63
N GLY A 37 -11.71 -11.27 -1.43
CA GLY A 37 -12.76 -10.24 -1.49
C GLY A 37 -12.90 -9.46 -0.18
N SER A 38 -11.82 -9.33 0.58
CA SER A 38 -11.82 -8.70 1.91
C SER A 38 -10.72 -7.65 2.04
N PRO A 39 -10.79 -6.76 3.04
CA PRO A 39 -9.68 -5.88 3.33
C PRO A 39 -8.39 -6.66 3.66
N ALA A 40 -7.25 -6.05 3.36
CA ALA A 40 -5.93 -6.60 3.68
C ALA A 40 -5.34 -5.86 4.89
N PRO A 41 -5.51 -6.37 6.12
CA PRO A 41 -4.92 -5.77 7.31
C PRO A 41 -3.43 -6.10 7.42
N ASN A 42 -2.72 -5.31 8.23
CA ASN A 42 -1.31 -5.50 8.57
C ASN A 42 -0.35 -5.56 7.38
N VAL A 43 -0.73 -4.96 6.24
CA VAL A 43 0.16 -4.78 5.09
C VAL A 43 1.11 -3.63 5.41
N PRO A 44 2.44 -3.86 5.46
CA PRO A 44 3.40 -2.78 5.63
C PRO A 44 3.39 -1.86 4.40
N VAL A 45 3.36 -0.55 4.64
CA VAL A 45 3.37 0.50 3.63
C VAL A 45 4.39 1.55 4.02
N LYS A 46 5.26 1.89 3.08
CA LYS A 46 6.21 3.00 3.21
C LYS A 46 5.88 4.09 2.21
N LEU A 47 5.89 5.33 2.68
CA LEU A 47 5.74 6.53 1.86
C LEU A 47 7.10 7.19 1.70
N TYR A 48 7.50 7.39 0.46
CA TYR A 48 8.71 8.10 0.09
C TYR A 48 8.38 9.38 -0.66
N LYS A 49 9.28 10.35 -0.59
CA LYS A 49 9.28 11.54 -1.44
C LYS A 49 10.62 11.65 -2.16
N GLU A 50 10.58 12.08 -3.41
CA GLU A 50 11.79 12.37 -4.16
C GLU A 50 12.47 13.63 -3.63
N ALA A 51 13.75 13.53 -3.30
CA ALA A 51 14.61 14.63 -2.93
C ALA A 51 15.14 15.37 -4.16
N ALA A 52 15.75 16.54 -3.96
CA ALA A 52 16.26 17.37 -5.06
C ALA A 52 17.37 16.69 -5.89
N ASP A 53 18.05 15.69 -5.31
CA ASP A 53 19.09 14.89 -5.97
C ASP A 53 18.53 13.64 -6.68
N GLY A 54 17.21 13.45 -6.69
CA GLY A 54 16.54 12.28 -7.26
C GLY A 54 16.53 11.04 -6.36
N SER A 55 17.05 11.13 -5.14
CA SER A 55 16.97 10.04 -4.16
C SER A 55 15.58 9.97 -3.52
N TRP A 56 15.22 8.79 -3.00
CA TRP A 56 13.95 8.59 -2.29
C TRP A 56 14.15 8.71 -0.78
N GLU A 57 13.56 9.75 -0.18
CA GLU A 57 13.53 9.96 1.27
C GLU A 57 12.30 9.31 1.89
N LEU A 58 12.50 8.47 2.92
CA LEU A 58 11.39 7.86 3.66
C LEU A 58 10.71 8.91 4.53
N LEU A 59 9.43 9.19 4.24
CA LEU A 59 8.61 10.10 5.04
C LEU A 59 7.87 9.38 6.17
N ASN A 60 7.32 8.20 5.88
CA ASN A 60 6.57 7.44 6.87
C ASN A 60 6.56 5.93 6.57
N SER A 61 6.40 5.11 7.61
CA SER A 61 6.25 3.66 7.53
C SER A 61 5.18 3.21 8.51
N LYS A 62 4.10 2.63 7.99
CA LYS A 62 2.93 2.20 8.78
C LYS A 62 2.38 0.87 8.24
N GLN A 63 1.37 0.33 8.91
CA GLN A 63 0.65 -0.87 8.47
C GLN A 63 -0.84 -0.57 8.33
N THR A 64 -1.52 -1.25 7.41
CA THR A 64 -2.97 -1.12 7.24
C THR A 64 -3.72 -1.64 8.47
N ASN A 65 -4.81 -0.98 8.84
CA ASN A 65 -5.67 -1.41 9.94
C ASN A 65 -6.58 -2.60 9.56
N GLU A 66 -7.42 -3.05 10.49
CA GLU A 66 -8.39 -4.16 10.28
C GLU A 66 -9.32 -3.96 9.08
N LYS A 67 -9.57 -2.70 8.69
CA LYS A 67 -10.36 -2.37 7.51
C LYS A 67 -9.49 -2.27 6.25
N GLY A 68 -8.24 -2.71 6.27
CA GLY A 68 -7.28 -2.56 5.15
C GLY A 68 -7.00 -1.12 4.78
N GLY A 69 -7.36 -0.16 5.64
CA GLY A 69 -7.17 1.26 5.41
C GLY A 69 -5.97 1.77 6.20
N LEU A 70 -5.38 2.85 5.74
CA LEU A 70 -4.28 3.49 6.45
C LEU A 70 -4.55 5.00 6.52
N PRO A 71 -5.34 5.44 7.52
CA PRO A 71 -5.52 6.86 7.77
C PRO A 71 -4.19 7.45 8.31
N GLU A 72 -4.00 8.75 8.09
CA GLU A 72 -2.91 9.52 8.72
C GLU A 72 -1.48 9.09 8.31
N LEU A 73 -1.26 8.78 7.03
CA LEU A 73 0.07 8.45 6.51
C LEU A 73 1.00 9.68 6.41
N THR A 74 0.43 10.86 6.25
CA THR A 74 1.15 12.15 6.19
C THR A 74 0.23 13.26 6.66
N THR A 75 0.80 14.38 7.07
CA THR A 75 0.05 15.62 7.29
C THR A 75 0.04 16.50 6.04
N LYS A 76 -0.78 17.55 6.05
CA LYS A 76 -0.81 18.55 4.97
C LYS A 76 0.51 19.31 4.84
N GLU A 77 1.20 19.56 5.94
CA GLU A 77 2.47 20.28 5.97
C GLU A 77 3.60 19.46 5.34
N GLN A 78 3.56 18.14 5.49
CA GLN A 78 4.51 17.20 4.89
C GLN A 78 4.16 16.85 3.44
N PHE A 79 2.87 16.95 3.08
CA PHE A 79 2.36 16.62 1.75
C PHE A 79 2.27 17.85 0.84
N VAL A 80 3.44 18.34 0.44
CA VAL A 80 3.60 19.45 -0.50
C VAL A 80 3.76 18.93 -1.93
N ALA A 81 3.76 19.81 -2.93
CA ALA A 81 4.01 19.41 -4.31
C ALA A 81 5.36 18.68 -4.46
N GLY A 82 5.37 17.60 -5.23
CA GLY A 82 6.54 16.77 -5.48
C GLY A 82 6.17 15.38 -5.98
N LEU A 83 7.18 14.56 -6.24
CA LEU A 83 7.00 13.16 -6.60
C LEU A 83 7.05 12.29 -5.34
N TYR A 84 6.13 11.33 -5.25
CA TYR A 84 6.00 10.42 -4.13
C TYR A 84 5.98 8.98 -4.64
N LYS A 85 6.42 8.05 -3.80
CA LYS A 85 6.33 6.60 -4.05
C LYS A 85 5.75 5.92 -2.83
N LEU A 86 4.80 5.02 -3.05
CA LEU A 86 4.31 4.09 -2.03
C LEU A 86 4.86 2.70 -2.30
N GLU A 87 5.56 2.13 -1.32
CA GLU A 87 5.99 0.72 -1.35
C GLU A 87 5.08 -0.09 -0.43
N LEU A 88 4.38 -1.09 -0.97
CA LEU A 88 3.53 -2.01 -0.24
C LEU A 88 4.22 -3.37 -0.16
N ASP A 89 4.53 -3.85 1.05
CA ASP A 89 5.12 -5.17 1.26
C ASP A 89 4.06 -6.27 1.12
N THR A 90 3.69 -6.53 -0.14
CA THR A 90 2.73 -7.57 -0.50
C THR A 90 3.27 -8.96 -0.23
N ALA A 91 4.59 -9.17 -0.27
CA ALA A 91 5.16 -10.49 -0.02
C ALA A 91 4.96 -10.94 1.42
N SER A 92 5.26 -10.08 2.39
CA SER A 92 5.06 -10.39 3.81
C SER A 92 3.60 -10.68 4.11
N TYR A 93 2.67 -9.93 3.50
CA TYR A 93 1.24 -10.20 3.63
C TYR A 93 0.86 -11.60 3.16
N TRP A 94 1.23 -11.99 1.93
CA TRP A 94 0.87 -13.31 1.41
C TRP A 94 1.56 -14.46 2.18
N LYS A 95 2.82 -14.27 2.57
CA LYS A 95 3.54 -15.23 3.42
C LYS A 95 2.86 -15.44 4.77
N SER A 96 2.32 -14.38 5.37
CA SER A 96 1.58 -14.49 6.65
C SER A 96 0.34 -15.38 6.54
N LEU A 97 -0.19 -15.54 5.32
CA LEU A 97 -1.34 -16.40 5.00
C LEU A 97 -0.92 -17.80 4.50
N GLY A 98 0.37 -18.13 4.52
CA GLY A 98 0.90 -19.39 4.01
C GLY A 98 0.96 -19.49 2.49
N LEU A 99 0.88 -18.37 1.77
CA LEU A 99 0.95 -18.32 0.30
C LEU A 99 2.35 -17.87 -0.17
N ASN A 100 2.73 -18.34 -1.35
CA ASN A 100 4.02 -18.03 -1.98
C ASN A 100 3.90 -16.83 -2.93
N PRO A 101 4.26 -15.60 -2.50
CA PRO A 101 4.08 -14.42 -3.32
C PRO A 101 4.91 -14.47 -4.60
N PHE A 102 4.33 -13.97 -5.69
CA PHE A 102 5.06 -13.75 -6.94
C PHE A 102 5.92 -12.47 -6.91
N HIS A 103 5.35 -11.36 -6.39
CA HIS A 103 6.04 -10.08 -6.27
C HIS A 103 6.64 -9.91 -4.87
N HIS A 104 7.81 -9.28 -4.77
CA HIS A 104 8.40 -8.89 -3.48
C HIS A 104 7.61 -7.78 -2.81
N HIS A 105 7.17 -6.80 -3.59
CA HIS A 105 6.36 -5.67 -3.16
C HIS A 105 5.61 -5.11 -4.36
N ALA A 106 4.74 -4.13 -4.13
CA ALA A 106 4.13 -3.31 -5.18
C ALA A 106 4.47 -1.84 -4.92
N ASP A 107 4.97 -1.15 -5.95
CA ASP A 107 5.21 0.28 -5.94
C ASP A 107 4.09 1.03 -6.68
N VAL A 108 3.72 2.22 -6.19
CA VAL A 108 2.82 3.18 -6.86
C VAL A 108 3.40 4.58 -6.81
#